data_AF-A0A2D8MDG4-F1
#
_entry.id   AF-A0A2D8MDG4-F1
#
_cell.length_a   1.000
_cell.length_b   1.000
_cell.length_c   1.000
_cell.angle_alpha   90.00
_cell.angle_beta   90.00
_cell.angle_gamma   90.00
#
_symmetry.space_group_name_H-M   'P 1'
#
loop_
_entity.id
_entity.type
_entity.pdbx_description
1 polymer ?
#
loop_
_entity_poly.entity_id
_entity_poly.type
_entity_poly.pdbx_seq_one_letter_code
_entity_poly.pdbx_strand_id
1 'polypeptide(L)'
;MKKATKGPSIKTAQALLAKHECPVPFHEVRTRFLGNIATPAISASPLQIIKDLWGGELPPFDSIEEVNELLDTLVQGLWNDLTRHQKRSQPFRLTRPSTEPTAVDLGQYGLVRLQELDGFIEGLFNGEDVIDLPERAHEAVDRLAEMRAMMAGICELVSRAPDADDAARLDTTFRHLRELTRIMETEIHEAVLSCTRARRQMIEGILTEKPTVH
;
A
#
# COMPACT_ATOMS: atom_id res chain seq x y z
N MET A 1 -26.58 23.33 -11.87
CA MET A 1 -25.79 22.10 -11.66
C MET A 1 -24.59 22.47 -10.81
N LYS A 2 -24.53 22.01 -9.55
CA LYS A 2 -23.37 22.27 -8.68
C LYS A 2 -22.18 21.48 -9.24
N LYS A 3 -21.12 22.17 -9.64
CA LYS A 3 -19.83 21.56 -10.02
C LYS A 3 -19.39 20.75 -8.80
N ALA A 4 -19.31 19.43 -8.89
CA ALA A 4 -18.69 18.63 -7.85
C ALA A 4 -17.25 19.13 -7.72
N THR A 5 -16.92 19.74 -6.59
CA THR A 5 -15.55 20.13 -6.25
C THR A 5 -14.75 18.83 -6.30
N LYS A 6 -13.89 18.69 -7.32
CA LYS A 6 -13.08 17.50 -7.50
C LYS A 6 -12.17 17.42 -6.28
N GLY A 7 -12.34 16.36 -5.48
CA GLY A 7 -11.55 16.17 -4.27
C GLY A 7 -10.04 16.17 -4.55
N PRO A 8 -9.21 16.28 -3.51
CA PRO A 8 -7.75 16.31 -3.64
C PRO A 8 -7.26 15.13 -4.48
N SER A 9 -6.43 15.41 -5.50
CA SER A 9 -5.97 14.37 -6.41
C SER A 9 -4.77 13.61 -5.84
N ILE A 10 -4.47 12.42 -6.37
CA ILE A 10 -3.23 11.67 -6.09
C ILE A 10 -1.97 12.56 -6.21
N LYS A 11 -1.93 13.47 -7.19
CA LYS A 11 -0.81 14.43 -7.36
C LYS A 11 -0.73 15.46 -6.24
N THR A 12 -1.89 15.88 -5.73
CA THR A 12 -2.00 16.81 -4.60
C THR A 12 -1.46 16.15 -3.33
N ALA A 13 -1.85 14.89 -3.07
CA ALA A 13 -1.32 14.13 -1.94
C ALA A 13 0.20 13.95 -2.03
N GLN A 14 0.73 13.60 -3.20
CA GLN A 14 2.17 13.46 -3.39
C GLN A 14 2.94 14.77 -3.14
N ALA A 15 2.44 15.89 -3.68
CA ALA A 15 3.07 17.20 -3.47
C ALA A 15 3.03 17.64 -2.00
N LEU A 16 1.92 17.36 -1.31
CA LEU A 16 1.76 17.71 0.10
C LEU A 16 2.67 16.88 1.01
N LEU A 17 2.78 15.57 0.76
CA LEU A 17 3.72 14.71 1.47
C LEU A 17 5.17 15.18 1.27
N ALA A 18 5.53 15.62 0.06
CA ALA A 18 6.85 16.21 -0.20
C ALA A 18 7.05 17.56 0.50
N LYS A 19 6.03 18.44 0.55
CA LYS A 19 6.08 19.72 1.29
C LYS A 19 6.41 19.50 2.77
N HIS A 20 5.86 18.45 3.36
CA HIS A 20 6.07 18.09 4.77
C HIS A 20 7.20 17.08 4.98
N GLU A 21 8.12 16.96 4.02
CA GLU A 21 9.33 16.12 4.11
C GLU A 21 9.05 14.68 4.55
N CYS A 22 7.94 14.10 4.07
CA CYS A 22 7.55 12.72 4.37
C CYS A 22 8.70 11.76 3.99
N PRO A 23 9.26 10.99 4.95
CA PRO A 23 10.38 10.09 4.68
C PRO A 23 9.96 8.84 3.89
N VAL A 24 8.66 8.53 3.89
CA VAL A 24 8.10 7.37 3.20
C VAL A 24 7.79 7.74 1.74
N PRO A 25 8.28 6.97 0.74
CA PRO A 25 8.02 7.28 -0.65
C PRO A 25 6.55 7.06 -1.02
N PHE A 26 6.04 7.86 -1.97
CA PHE A 26 4.62 7.92 -2.24
C PHE A 26 3.96 6.58 -2.66
N HIS A 27 4.69 5.70 -3.36
CA HIS A 27 4.19 4.37 -3.72
C HIS A 27 3.97 3.47 -2.50
N GLU A 28 4.80 3.61 -1.48
CA GLU A 28 4.65 2.92 -0.19
C GLU A 28 3.49 3.51 0.61
N VAL A 29 3.34 4.85 0.65
CA VAL A 29 2.17 5.49 1.28
C VAL A 29 0.85 4.97 0.71
N ARG A 30 0.76 4.82 -0.62
CA ARG A 30 -0.43 4.26 -1.27
C ARG A 30 -0.75 2.84 -0.82
N THR A 31 0.28 2.01 -0.62
CA THR A 31 0.10 0.61 -0.23
C THR A 31 -0.14 0.46 1.26
N ARG A 32 0.46 1.29 2.12
CA ARG A 32 0.09 1.42 3.55
C ARG A 32 -1.39 1.76 3.74
N PHE A 33 -1.89 2.76 3.02
CA PHE A 33 -3.32 3.05 3.06
C PHE A 33 -4.16 1.90 2.52
N LEU A 34 -3.75 1.24 1.43
CA LEU A 34 -4.49 0.11 0.89
C LEU A 34 -4.55 -1.07 1.87
N GLY A 35 -3.44 -1.38 2.55
CA GLY A 35 -3.38 -2.39 3.60
C GLY A 35 -4.31 -2.05 4.76
N ASN A 36 -4.27 -0.81 5.25
CA ASN A 36 -5.15 -0.36 6.32
C ASN A 36 -6.63 -0.37 5.92
N ILE A 37 -6.93 -0.09 4.65
CA ILE A 37 -8.28 -0.25 4.10
C ILE A 37 -8.69 -1.73 4.09
N ALA A 38 -7.76 -2.64 3.78
CA ALA A 38 -8.00 -4.06 3.68
C ALA A 38 -8.12 -4.76 5.03
N THR A 39 -7.47 -4.26 6.09
CA THR A 39 -7.34 -4.95 7.38
C THR A 39 -8.68 -5.50 7.90
N PRO A 40 -8.71 -6.75 8.40
CA PRO A 40 -9.94 -7.33 8.95
C PRO A 40 -10.35 -6.68 10.29
N ALA A 41 -9.44 -5.95 10.95
CA ALA A 41 -9.71 -5.28 12.22
C ALA A 41 -10.79 -4.19 12.10
N ILE A 42 -11.71 -4.14 13.08
CA ILE A 42 -12.79 -3.15 13.13
C ILE A 42 -12.26 -1.76 13.58
N SER A 43 -11.19 -1.74 14.36
CA SER A 43 -10.57 -0.53 14.95
C SER A 43 -9.64 0.24 14.00
N ALA A 44 -9.51 -0.19 12.75
CA ALA A 44 -8.58 0.39 11.80
C ALA A 44 -8.84 1.89 11.59
N SER A 45 -7.82 2.71 11.83
CA SER A 45 -7.89 4.16 11.67
C SER A 45 -6.84 4.63 10.66
N PRO A 46 -7.22 5.41 9.64
CA PRO A 46 -6.25 6.00 8.72
C PRO A 46 -5.33 7.01 9.42
N LEU A 47 -5.73 7.58 10.57
CA LEU A 47 -4.92 8.56 11.29
C LEU A 47 -3.63 7.94 11.85
N GLN A 48 -3.67 6.67 12.26
CA GLN A 48 -2.48 5.98 12.75
C GLN A 48 -1.47 5.81 11.61
N ILE A 49 -1.91 5.34 10.44
CA ILE A 49 -1.08 5.27 9.24
C ILE A 49 -0.45 6.61 8.89
N ILE A 50 -1.23 7.71 8.97
CA ILE A 50 -0.69 9.05 8.68
C ILE A 50 0.44 9.41 9.66
N LYS A 51 0.28 9.16 10.95
CA LYS A 51 1.33 9.41 11.95
C LYS A 51 2.56 8.57 11.71
N ASP A 52 2.37 7.30 11.36
CA ASP A 52 3.46 6.35 11.14
C ASP A 52 4.31 6.69 9.91
N LEU A 53 3.78 7.51 8.97
CA LEU A 53 4.59 8.08 7.89
C LEU A 53 5.75 8.93 8.40
N TRP A 54 5.66 9.49 9.61
CA TRP A 54 6.71 10.28 10.26
C TRP A 54 7.20 9.64 11.56
N GLY A 55 7.06 8.32 11.70
CA GLY A 55 7.57 7.58 12.86
C GLY A 55 6.69 7.67 14.12
N GLY A 56 5.40 7.95 13.96
CA GLY A 56 4.39 7.88 15.02
C GLY A 56 3.85 9.23 15.50
N GLU A 57 4.47 10.33 15.08
CA GLU A 57 4.01 11.69 15.36
C GLU A 57 3.99 12.52 14.07
N LEU A 58 3.02 13.42 13.93
CA LEU A 58 2.96 14.31 12.78
C LEU A 58 4.12 15.34 12.82
N PRO A 59 4.59 15.83 11.66
CA PRO A 59 5.62 16.86 11.61
C PRO A 59 5.13 18.16 12.29
N PRO A 60 6.02 19.10 12.61
CA PRO A 60 5.61 20.42 13.07
C PRO A 60 4.80 21.14 11.98
N PHE A 61 3.77 21.89 12.39
CA PHE A 61 2.96 22.75 11.52
C PHE A 61 2.91 24.16 12.06
N ASP A 62 2.81 25.14 11.17
CA ASP A 62 2.72 26.55 11.55
C ASP A 62 1.30 26.92 12.00
N SER A 63 0.29 26.15 11.60
CA SER A 63 -1.10 26.38 12.01
C SER A 63 -1.98 25.14 11.94
N ILE A 64 -3.17 25.23 12.55
CA ILE A 64 -4.19 24.17 12.51
C ILE A 64 -4.74 23.99 11.09
N GLU A 65 -4.78 25.05 10.29
CA GLU A 65 -5.21 24.99 8.89
C GLU A 65 -4.29 24.08 8.05
N GLU A 66 -2.98 24.10 8.30
CA GLU A 66 -2.05 23.20 7.61
C GLU A 66 -2.26 21.73 8.01
N VAL A 67 -2.53 21.48 9.29
CA VAL A 67 -2.90 20.13 9.77
C VAL A 67 -4.16 19.65 9.07
N ASN A 68 -5.19 20.49 9.00
CA ASN A 68 -6.45 20.15 8.34
C ASN A 68 -6.25 19.91 6.83
N GLU A 69 -5.42 20.71 6.15
CA GLU A 69 -5.10 20.50 4.73
C GLU A 69 -4.44 19.13 4.50
N LEU A 70 -3.51 18.74 5.38
CA LEU A 70 -2.87 17.42 5.33
C LEU A 70 -3.89 16.31 5.52
N LEU A 71 -4.67 16.36 6.59
CA LEU A 71 -5.65 15.32 6.91
C LEU A 71 -6.74 15.22 5.84
N ASP A 72 -7.24 16.34 5.33
CA ASP A 72 -8.26 16.36 4.27
C ASP A 72 -7.70 15.77 2.97
N THR A 73 -6.47 16.12 2.60
CA THR A 73 -5.84 15.60 1.39
C THR A 73 -5.59 14.10 1.48
N LEU A 74 -5.12 13.61 2.63
CA LEU A 74 -4.79 12.19 2.80
C LEU A 74 -6.03 11.34 3.05
N VAL A 75 -6.95 11.76 3.92
CA VAL A 75 -8.15 10.99 4.26
C VAL A 75 -9.25 11.18 3.21
N GLN A 76 -9.67 12.43 2.99
CA GLN A 76 -10.79 12.70 2.08
C GLN A 76 -10.41 12.53 0.61
N GLY A 77 -9.14 12.74 0.27
CA GLY A 77 -8.58 12.50 -1.07
C GLY A 77 -8.07 11.07 -1.23
N LEU A 78 -6.83 10.81 -0.82
CA LEU A 78 -6.11 9.58 -1.16
C LEU A 78 -6.75 8.31 -0.61
N TRP A 79 -7.04 8.25 0.69
CA TRP A 79 -7.60 7.07 1.33
C TRP A 79 -8.99 6.73 0.76
N ASN A 80 -9.88 7.71 0.69
CA ASN A 80 -11.20 7.56 0.07
C ASN A 80 -11.11 7.05 -1.38
N ASP A 81 -10.20 7.61 -2.17
CA ASP A 81 -9.96 7.16 -3.55
C ASP A 81 -9.53 5.69 -3.61
N LEU A 82 -8.70 5.25 -2.66
CA LEU A 82 -8.21 3.88 -2.59
C LEU A 82 -9.30 2.88 -2.14
N THR A 83 -10.32 3.30 -1.39
CA THR A 83 -11.42 2.41 -0.95
C THR A 83 -12.14 1.72 -2.12
N ARG A 84 -12.12 2.34 -3.31
CA ARG A 84 -12.72 1.78 -4.52
C ARG A 84 -12.14 0.40 -4.88
N HIS A 85 -10.91 0.11 -4.46
CA HIS A 85 -10.20 -1.14 -4.72
C HIS A 85 -10.74 -2.32 -3.92
N GLN A 86 -11.61 -2.08 -2.94
CA GLN A 86 -12.44 -3.13 -2.32
C GLN A 86 -13.45 -3.75 -3.30
N LYS A 87 -13.63 -3.18 -4.50
CA LYS A 87 -14.53 -3.72 -5.54
C LYS A 87 -13.77 -4.66 -6.44
N ARG A 88 -14.34 -5.85 -6.70
CA ARG A 88 -13.75 -6.86 -7.61
C ARG A 88 -13.40 -6.30 -8.99
N SER A 89 -14.18 -5.36 -9.51
CA SER A 89 -14.00 -4.73 -10.83
C SER A 89 -12.93 -3.64 -10.88
N GLN A 90 -12.33 -3.25 -9.75
CA GLN A 90 -11.39 -2.15 -9.67
C GLN A 90 -10.08 -2.59 -8.97
N PRO A 91 -9.28 -3.49 -9.58
CA PRO A 91 -8.03 -3.93 -8.98
C PRO A 91 -7.07 -2.75 -8.78
N PHE A 92 -6.33 -2.79 -7.67
CA PHE A 92 -5.23 -1.86 -7.43
C PHE A 92 -4.09 -2.12 -8.42
N ARG A 93 -3.36 -1.07 -8.79
CA ARG A 93 -2.19 -1.17 -9.66
C ARG A 93 -0.97 -0.59 -8.96
N LEU A 94 0.10 -1.37 -8.97
CA LEU A 94 1.40 -0.97 -8.47
C LEU A 94 2.00 0.10 -9.39
N THR A 95 2.94 0.85 -8.84
CA THR A 95 3.65 1.90 -9.55
C THR A 95 4.40 1.29 -10.73
N ARG A 96 4.42 1.98 -11.87
CA ARG A 96 5.16 1.55 -13.05
C ARG A 96 6.40 2.44 -13.15
N PRO A 97 7.58 2.01 -12.64
CA PRO A 97 8.80 2.79 -12.78
C PRO A 97 9.16 2.90 -14.25
N SER A 98 9.70 4.05 -14.65
CA SER A 98 10.40 4.17 -15.92
C SER A 98 11.78 3.54 -15.73
N THR A 99 12.13 2.57 -16.57
CA THR A 99 13.38 1.81 -16.41
C THR A 99 14.06 1.58 -17.75
N GLU A 100 15.38 1.71 -17.76
CA GLU A 100 16.29 1.24 -18.77
C GLU A 100 16.92 -0.11 -18.36
N PRO A 101 17.48 -0.90 -19.31
CA PRO A 101 18.09 -2.20 -19.02
C PRO A 101 19.46 -2.09 -18.34
N THR A 102 19.52 -1.47 -17.16
CA THR A 102 20.75 -1.28 -16.36
C THR A 102 20.63 -1.98 -15.01
N ALA A 103 21.76 -2.35 -14.39
CA ALA A 103 21.75 -2.89 -13.02
C ALA A 103 21.15 -1.90 -12.01
N VAL A 104 21.44 -0.60 -12.17
CA VAL A 104 20.90 0.46 -11.28
C VAL A 104 19.38 0.49 -11.32
N ASP A 105 18.78 0.52 -12.50
CA ASP A 105 17.33 0.55 -12.66
C ASP A 105 16.68 -0.77 -12.22
N LEU A 106 17.40 -1.88 -12.34
CA LEU A 106 16.96 -3.18 -11.83
C LEU A 106 16.86 -3.16 -10.30
N GLY A 107 17.90 -2.63 -9.64
CA GLY A 107 17.92 -2.45 -8.19
C GLY A 107 16.82 -1.51 -7.70
N GLN A 108 16.61 -0.39 -8.41
CA GLN A 108 15.52 0.54 -8.12
C GLN A 108 14.14 -0.10 -8.32
N TYR A 109 13.95 -0.89 -9.37
CA TYR A 109 12.70 -1.63 -9.58
C TYR A 109 12.41 -2.58 -8.41
N GLY A 110 13.43 -3.35 -7.99
CA GLY A 110 13.34 -4.23 -6.83
C GLY A 110 12.98 -3.46 -5.56
N LEU A 111 13.63 -2.32 -5.32
CA LEU A 111 13.40 -1.49 -4.13
C LEU A 111 11.97 -0.93 -4.10
N VAL A 112 11.46 -0.40 -5.21
CA VAL A 112 10.09 0.10 -5.30
C VAL A 112 9.09 -1.01 -4.97
N ARG A 113 9.30 -2.22 -5.50
CA ARG A 113 8.42 -3.36 -5.20
C ARG A 113 8.52 -3.82 -3.76
N LEU A 114 9.73 -3.86 -3.20
CA LEU A 114 9.94 -4.19 -1.79
C LEU A 114 9.16 -3.22 -0.90
N GLN A 115 9.30 -1.92 -1.13
CA GLN A 115 8.59 -0.85 -0.42
C GLN A 115 7.07 -0.93 -0.59
N GLU A 116 6.57 -1.24 -1.78
CA GLU A 116 5.12 -1.41 -2.00
C GLU A 116 4.55 -2.65 -1.27
N LEU A 117 5.31 -3.74 -1.20
CA LEU A 117 4.91 -4.94 -0.46
C LEU A 117 4.97 -4.71 1.04
N ASP A 118 6.04 -4.09 1.52
CA ASP A 118 6.21 -3.69 2.93
C ASP A 118 5.09 -2.76 3.37
N GLY A 119 4.82 -1.71 2.58
CA GLY A 119 3.74 -0.79 2.86
C GLY A 119 2.39 -1.49 2.96
N PHE A 120 2.08 -2.39 2.02
CA PHE A 120 0.81 -3.14 2.07
C PHE A 120 0.68 -3.99 3.34
N ILE A 121 1.73 -4.72 3.73
CA ILE A 121 1.71 -5.58 4.93
C ILE A 121 1.64 -4.75 6.21
N GLU A 122 2.45 -3.69 6.32
CA GLU A 122 2.43 -2.78 7.47
C GLU A 122 1.03 -2.17 7.66
N GLY A 123 0.42 -1.70 6.57
CA GLY A 123 -0.95 -1.21 6.59
C GLY A 123 -1.97 -2.26 6.99
N LEU A 124 -1.82 -3.50 6.49
CA LEU A 124 -2.75 -4.59 6.75
C LEU A 124 -2.77 -4.99 8.23
N PHE A 125 -1.60 -5.03 8.86
CA PHE A 125 -1.44 -5.35 10.28
C PHE A 125 -1.76 -4.14 11.18
N ASN A 126 -1.56 -2.92 10.67
CA ASN A 126 -1.94 -1.67 11.33
C ASN A 126 -1.41 -1.57 12.78
N GLY A 127 -0.16 -1.98 12.99
CA GLY A 127 0.52 -1.95 14.29
C GLY A 127 0.28 -3.17 15.19
N GLU A 128 -0.56 -4.12 14.79
CA GLU A 128 -0.73 -5.39 15.49
C GLU A 128 0.38 -6.37 15.11
N ASP A 129 0.85 -7.18 16.07
CA ASP A 129 1.81 -8.26 15.79
C ASP A 129 1.17 -9.46 15.10
N VAL A 130 -0.12 -9.69 15.37
CA VAL A 130 -0.89 -10.83 14.87
C VAL A 130 -2.30 -10.36 14.50
N ILE A 131 -2.75 -10.77 13.32
CA ILE A 131 -4.13 -10.54 12.86
C ILE A 131 -4.73 -11.86 12.36
N ASP A 132 -6.03 -12.04 12.61
CA ASP A 132 -6.78 -13.18 12.08
C ASP A 132 -7.14 -12.93 10.61
N LEU A 133 -6.40 -13.59 9.71
CA LEU A 133 -6.67 -13.52 8.27
C LEU A 133 -7.61 -14.65 7.84
N PRO A 134 -8.63 -14.35 7.01
CA PRO A 134 -9.36 -15.41 6.30
C PRO A 134 -8.40 -16.19 5.39
N GLU A 135 -8.64 -17.49 5.22
CA GLU A 135 -7.75 -18.45 4.52
C GLU A 135 -7.19 -17.90 3.19
N ARG A 136 -8.06 -17.36 2.32
CA ARG A 136 -7.65 -16.80 1.03
C ARG A 136 -6.75 -15.56 1.16
N ALA A 137 -6.93 -14.75 2.20
CA ALA A 137 -6.02 -13.63 2.46
C ALA A 137 -4.69 -14.11 3.01
N HIS A 138 -4.69 -15.14 3.87
CA HIS A 138 -3.49 -15.75 4.40
C HIS A 138 -2.62 -16.33 3.27
N GLU A 139 -3.19 -17.14 2.38
CA GLU A 139 -2.48 -17.69 1.21
C GLU A 139 -1.90 -16.58 0.31
N ALA A 140 -2.66 -15.50 0.09
CA ALA A 140 -2.21 -14.37 -0.71
C ALA A 140 -1.04 -13.63 -0.05
N VAL A 141 -1.11 -13.41 1.27
CA VAL A 141 -0.04 -12.78 2.05
C VAL A 141 1.23 -13.62 2.06
N ASP A 142 1.13 -14.95 2.16
CA ASP A 142 2.28 -15.85 2.08
C ASP A 142 2.99 -15.74 0.73
N ARG A 143 2.24 -15.73 -0.38
CA ARG A 143 2.80 -15.51 -1.73
C ARG A 143 3.44 -14.14 -1.87
N LEU A 144 2.83 -13.10 -1.26
CA LEU A 144 3.42 -11.77 -1.22
C LEU A 144 4.74 -11.76 -0.45
N ALA A 145 4.86 -12.53 0.64
CA ALA A 145 6.11 -12.66 1.40
C ALA A 145 7.22 -13.35 0.60
N GLU A 146 6.90 -14.38 -0.20
CA GLU A 146 7.85 -15.00 -1.12
C GLU A 146 8.33 -14.00 -2.18
N MET A 147 7.41 -13.27 -2.81
CA MET A 147 7.73 -12.24 -3.80
C MET A 147 8.54 -11.09 -3.20
N ARG A 148 8.28 -10.72 -1.95
CA ARG A 148 9.07 -9.75 -1.19
C ARG A 148 10.51 -10.22 -1.03
N ALA A 149 10.72 -11.49 -0.64
CA ALA A 149 12.05 -12.07 -0.51
C ALA A 149 12.81 -12.07 -1.85
N MET A 150 12.13 -12.35 -2.97
CA MET A 150 12.73 -12.24 -4.30
C MET A 150 13.17 -10.80 -4.62
N MET A 151 12.36 -9.78 -4.28
CA MET A 151 12.73 -8.38 -4.52
C MET A 151 13.94 -7.96 -3.68
N ALA A 152 13.98 -8.37 -2.41
CA ALA A 152 15.12 -8.12 -1.53
C ALA A 152 16.40 -8.76 -2.09
N GLY A 153 16.32 -9.99 -2.60
CA GLY A 153 17.44 -10.67 -3.25
C GLY A 153 17.97 -9.94 -4.49
N ILE A 154 17.10 -9.29 -5.27
CA ILE A 154 17.52 -8.45 -6.41
C ILE A 154 18.27 -7.22 -5.94
N CYS A 155 17.76 -6.52 -4.93
CA CYS A 155 18.45 -5.36 -4.35
C CYS A 155 19.85 -5.73 -3.82
N GLU A 156 19.95 -6.87 -3.13
CA GLU A 156 21.22 -7.40 -2.61
C GLU A 156 22.20 -7.76 -3.74
N LEU A 157 21.71 -8.43 -4.79
CA LEU A 157 22.52 -8.83 -5.94
C LEU A 157 23.12 -7.61 -6.66
N VAL A 158 22.29 -6.62 -6.97
CA VAL A 158 22.73 -5.38 -7.64
C VAL A 158 23.74 -4.62 -6.78
N SER A 159 23.53 -4.59 -5.46
CA SER A 159 24.45 -3.91 -4.54
C SER A 159 25.84 -4.55 -4.49
N ARG A 160 25.95 -5.86 -4.77
CA ARG A 160 27.23 -6.60 -4.76
C ARG A 160 27.98 -6.53 -6.09
N ALA A 161 27.28 -6.34 -7.20
CA ALA A 161 27.86 -6.41 -8.54
C ALA A 161 27.22 -5.35 -9.45
N PRO A 162 27.49 -4.04 -9.22
CA PRO A 162 26.83 -2.95 -9.93
C PRO A 162 27.19 -2.86 -11.41
N ASP A 163 28.30 -3.50 -11.83
CA ASP A 163 28.84 -3.43 -13.20
C ASP A 163 28.71 -4.77 -13.98
N ALA A 164 27.99 -5.77 -13.43
CA ALA A 164 27.85 -7.09 -14.04
C ALA A 164 26.77 -7.12 -15.13
N ASP A 165 26.87 -6.21 -16.09
CA ASP A 165 25.80 -5.94 -17.06
C ASP A 165 25.97 -6.71 -18.37
N ASP A 166 25.12 -7.72 -18.57
CA ASP A 166 24.76 -8.25 -19.90
C ASP A 166 23.33 -7.76 -20.20
N ALA A 167 23.22 -6.80 -21.12
CA ALA A 167 21.97 -6.14 -21.47
C ALA A 167 20.85 -7.13 -21.87
N ALA A 168 21.18 -8.24 -22.54
CA ALA A 168 20.19 -9.24 -22.93
C ALA A 168 19.62 -10.02 -21.73
N ARG A 169 20.45 -10.25 -20.71
CA ARG A 169 20.02 -10.86 -19.44
C ARG A 169 19.19 -9.89 -18.60
N LEU A 170 19.55 -8.61 -18.59
CA LEU A 170 18.79 -7.56 -17.89
C LEU A 170 17.40 -7.39 -18.50
N ASP A 171 17.28 -7.30 -19.83
CA ASP A 171 15.99 -7.23 -20.52
C ASP A 171 15.05 -8.39 -20.17
N THR A 172 15.61 -9.59 -20.11
CA THR A 172 14.87 -10.79 -19.71
C THR A 172 14.43 -10.71 -18.26
N THR A 173 15.31 -10.25 -17.37
CA THR A 173 15.00 -10.06 -15.95
C THR A 173 13.87 -9.04 -15.76
N PHE A 174 13.92 -7.88 -16.44
CA PHE A 174 12.84 -6.89 -16.41
C PHE A 174 11.50 -7.44 -16.91
N ARG A 175 11.50 -8.34 -17.91
CA ARG A 175 10.28 -9.01 -18.36
C ARG A 175 9.67 -9.86 -17.24
N HIS A 176 10.48 -10.66 -16.57
CA HIS A 176 10.03 -11.47 -15.43
C HIS A 176 9.54 -10.60 -14.27
N LEU A 177 10.17 -9.46 -13.99
CA LEU A 177 9.70 -8.54 -12.94
C LEU A 177 8.35 -7.91 -13.27
N ARG A 178 8.08 -7.62 -14.55
CA ARG A 178 6.76 -7.15 -14.99
C ARG A 178 5.70 -8.24 -14.86
N GLU A 179 6.05 -9.51 -15.06
CA GLU A 179 5.16 -10.65 -14.84
C GLU A 179 4.88 -10.83 -13.35
N LEU A 180 5.92 -10.85 -12.50
CA LEU A 180 5.80 -10.90 -11.05
C LEU A 180 4.97 -9.74 -10.51
N THR A 181 5.12 -8.52 -11.05
CA THR A 181 4.28 -7.38 -10.67
C THR A 181 2.80 -7.65 -10.89
N ARG A 182 2.41 -8.34 -11.98
CA ARG A 182 1.01 -8.69 -12.22
C ARG A 182 0.50 -9.72 -11.22
N ILE A 183 1.38 -10.63 -10.77
CA ILE A 183 1.07 -11.62 -9.74
C ILE A 183 0.89 -10.90 -8.40
N MET A 184 1.82 -10.02 -8.02
CA MET A 184 1.71 -9.18 -6.80
C MET A 184 0.40 -8.39 -6.78
N GLU A 185 0.04 -7.72 -7.88
CA GLU A 185 -1.24 -7.00 -7.99
C GLU A 185 -2.46 -7.92 -7.81
N THR A 186 -2.36 -9.17 -8.27
CA THR A 186 -3.43 -10.17 -8.12
C THR A 186 -3.57 -10.61 -6.67
N GLU A 187 -2.46 -10.94 -6.01
CA GLU A 187 -2.46 -11.39 -4.61
C GLU A 187 -2.85 -10.25 -3.65
N ILE A 188 -2.38 -9.01 -3.88
CA ILE A 188 -2.85 -7.83 -3.13
C ILE A 188 -4.37 -7.69 -3.26
N HIS A 189 -4.91 -7.82 -4.47
CA HIS A 189 -6.35 -7.70 -4.69
C HIS A 189 -7.13 -8.83 -4.01
N GLU A 190 -6.61 -10.05 -4.02
CA GLU A 190 -7.22 -11.18 -3.32
C GLU A 190 -7.27 -10.94 -1.80
N ALA A 191 -6.15 -10.52 -1.19
CA ALA A 191 -6.10 -10.16 0.23
C ALA A 191 -7.10 -9.03 0.56
N VAL A 192 -7.13 -7.97 -0.26
CA VAL A 192 -8.09 -6.84 -0.10
C VAL A 192 -9.53 -7.33 -0.10
N LEU A 193 -9.93 -8.15 -1.09
CA LEU A 193 -11.31 -8.63 -1.21
C LEU A 193 -11.69 -9.58 -0.08
N SER A 194 -10.78 -10.50 0.27
CA SER A 194 -11.00 -11.53 1.28
C SER A 194 -11.16 -10.90 2.67
N CYS A 195 -10.24 -10.03 3.09
CA CYS A 195 -10.33 -9.35 4.38
C CYS A 195 -11.52 -8.39 4.45
N THR A 196 -11.79 -7.63 3.38
CA THR A 196 -12.96 -6.73 3.33
C THR A 196 -14.27 -7.50 3.50
N ARG A 197 -14.38 -8.68 2.87
CA ARG A 197 -15.55 -9.55 3.01
C ARG A 197 -15.68 -10.08 4.44
N ALA A 198 -14.60 -10.57 5.02
CA ALA A 198 -14.59 -11.07 6.40
C ALA A 198 -15.02 -9.98 7.40
N ARG A 199 -14.45 -8.77 7.27
CA ARG A 199 -14.82 -7.62 8.11
C ARG A 199 -16.31 -7.27 7.97
N ARG A 200 -16.85 -7.25 6.75
CA ARG A 200 -18.29 -6.99 6.53
C ARG A 200 -19.17 -8.05 7.21
N GLN A 201 -18.84 -9.32 7.08
CA GLN A 201 -19.59 -10.42 7.70
C GLN A 201 -19.56 -10.33 9.23
N MET A 202 -18.42 -9.98 9.82
CA MET A 202 -18.29 -9.77 11.26
C MET A 202 -19.17 -8.62 11.75
N ILE A 203 -19.17 -7.48 11.06
CA ILE A 203 -20.02 -6.33 11.38
C ILE A 203 -21.51 -6.69 11.28
N GLU A 204 -21.91 -7.42 10.23
CA GLU A 204 -23.29 -7.91 10.07
C GLU A 204 -23.70 -8.85 11.22
N GLY A 205 -22.78 -9.72 11.69
CA GLY A 205 -22.99 -10.56 12.87
C GLY A 205 -23.24 -9.75 14.14
N ILE A 206 -22.38 -8.77 14.44
CA ILE A 206 -22.51 -7.91 15.62
C ILE A 206 -23.85 -7.15 15.63
N LEU A 207 -24.31 -6.68 14.47
CA LEU A 207 -25.57 -5.94 14.36
C LEU A 207 -26.82 -6.81 14.52
N THR A 208 -26.70 -8.13 14.29
CA THR A 208 -27.81 -9.09 14.43
C THR A 208 -27.94 -9.64 15.85
N GLU A 209 -26.85 -9.69 16.61
CA GLU A 209 -26.85 -9.95 18.05
C GLU A 209 -27.25 -8.69 18.84
N LYS A 210 -28.56 -8.37 18.91
CA LYS A 210 -29.06 -7.32 19.81
C LYS A 210 -28.66 -7.62 21.27
N PRO A 211 -28.32 -6.61 22.10
CA PRO A 211 -28.09 -6.82 23.52
C PRO A 211 -29.39 -7.34 24.15
N THR A 212 -29.34 -8.52 24.77
CA THR A 212 -30.35 -8.91 25.75
C THR A 212 -30.23 -7.94 26.92
N VAL A 213 -31.15 -6.99 27.00
CA VAL A 213 -31.33 -6.12 28.16
C VAL A 213 -31.70 -7.03 29.33
N HIS A 214 -30.79 -7.18 30.29
CA HIS A 214 -31.05 -7.79 31.58
C HIS A 214 -31.72 -6.79 32.53
#